data_AF-A0A933YQJ1-F1
#
_entry.id   AF-A0A933YQJ1-F1
#
_cell.length_a   1.000
_cell.length_b   1.000
_cell.length_c   1.000
_cell.angle_alpha   90.00
_cell.angle_beta   90.00
_cell.angle_gamma   90.00
#
_symmetry.space_group_name_H-M   'P 1'
#
loop_
_entity.id
_entity.type
_entity.pdbx_description
1 polymer ?
#
loop_
_entity_poly.entity_id
_entity_poly.type
_entity_poly.pdbx_seq_one_letter_code
_entity_poly.pdbx_strand_id
1 'polypeptide(L)' 'AGKVYPELIIGLPVGFVGAEESKNALAASGLHVPFITNMGRKGGSNVAAAVVNALAILAASQQ' A
#
# COMPACT_ATOMS: atom_id res chain seq x y z
N ALA A 1 -10.43 18.92 5.76
CA ALA A 1 -9.13 18.20 5.64
C ALA A 1 -8.57 18.42 4.24
N GLY A 2 -7.26 18.62 4.09
CA GLY A 2 -6.61 18.90 2.80
C GLY A 2 -6.46 17.65 1.93
N LYS A 3 -6.41 17.82 0.61
CA LYS A 3 -6.03 16.77 -0.34
C LYS A 3 -4.51 16.64 -0.35
N VAL A 4 -4.00 15.42 -0.29
CA VAL A 4 -2.58 15.09 -0.48
C VAL A 4 -2.42 14.24 -1.73
N TYR A 5 -1.30 14.44 -2.43
CA TYR A 5 -0.94 13.69 -3.64
C TYR A 5 0.38 12.97 -3.39
N PRO A 6 0.35 11.77 -2.78
CA PRO A 6 1.57 11.02 -2.53
C PRO A 6 2.13 10.43 -3.82
N GLU A 7 3.44 10.20 -3.87
CA GLU A 7 4.12 9.53 -4.99
C GLU A 7 3.86 8.01 -5.02
N LEU A 8 3.55 7.41 -3.87
CA LEU A 8 3.25 5.99 -3.73
C LEU A 8 2.38 5.75 -2.48
N ILE A 9 1.42 4.83 -2.59
CA ILE A 9 0.62 4.35 -1.46
C ILE A 9 0.97 2.89 -1.16
N ILE A 10 1.41 2.59 0.07
CA ILE A 10 1.53 1.21 0.58
C ILE A 10 0.33 0.93 1.49
N GLY A 11 -0.75 0.45 0.89
CA GLY A 11 -2.04 0.25 1.54
C GLY A 11 -2.19 -1.18 2.05
N LEU A 12 -1.59 -1.51 3.20
CA LEU A 12 -1.62 -2.88 3.76
C LEU A 12 -2.33 -2.97 5.13
N PRO A 13 -3.55 -2.46 5.30
CA PRO A 13 -4.31 -2.67 6.54
C PRO A 13 -4.61 -4.16 6.75
N VAL A 14 -4.67 -4.57 8.03
CA VAL A 14 -5.09 -5.90 8.48
C VAL A 14 -6.28 -5.75 9.40
N GLY A 15 -7.25 -6.65 9.27
CA GLY A 15 -8.40 -6.66 10.16
C GLY A 15 -9.61 -7.31 9.54
N PHE A 16 -10.59 -7.61 10.38
CA PHE A 16 -11.85 -8.22 9.96
C PHE A 16 -12.92 -7.19 9.58
N VAL A 17 -12.66 -5.90 9.81
CA VAL A 17 -13.59 -4.81 9.53
C VAL A 17 -12.86 -3.76 8.70
N GLY A 18 -13.34 -3.48 7.50
CA GLY A 18 -12.86 -2.38 6.66
C GLY A 18 -11.51 -2.61 5.96
N ALA A 19 -10.74 -3.63 6.33
CA ALA A 19 -9.43 -3.87 5.72
C ALA A 19 -9.54 -4.31 4.26
N GLU A 20 -10.46 -5.24 3.95
CA GLU A 20 -10.68 -5.69 2.58
C GLU A 20 -11.36 -4.59 1.75
N GLU A 21 -12.37 -3.95 2.32
CA GLU A 21 -13.17 -2.91 1.68
C GLU A 21 -12.31 -1.68 1.34
N SER A 22 -11.43 -1.25 2.24
CA SER A 22 -10.52 -0.12 1.99
C SER A 22 -9.51 -0.40 0.88
N LYS A 23 -9.00 -1.64 0.79
CA LYS A 23 -8.07 -2.05 -0.27
C LYS A 23 -8.77 -2.20 -1.62
N ASN A 24 -9.99 -2.72 -1.63
CA ASN A 24 -10.84 -2.75 -2.82
C ASN A 24 -11.18 -1.33 -3.28
N ALA A 25 -11.50 -0.42 -2.36
CA ALA A 25 -11.75 0.98 -2.66
C ALA A 25 -10.51 1.67 -3.25
N LEU A 26 -9.31 1.41 -2.70
CA LEU A 26 -8.05 1.91 -3.25
C LEU A 26 -7.85 1.41 -4.69
N ALA A 27 -8.02 0.11 -4.93
CA ALA A 27 -7.86 -0.50 -6.24
C ALA A 27 -8.88 0.00 -7.28
N ALA A 28 -10.11 0.31 -6.84
CA ALA A 28 -11.19 0.83 -7.68
C ALA A 28 -11.22 2.37 -7.75
N SER A 29 -10.33 3.07 -7.02
CA SER A 29 -10.43 4.53 -6.82
C SER A 29 -10.23 5.37 -8.07
N GLY A 30 -9.60 4.80 -9.11
CA GLY A 30 -9.20 5.54 -10.31
C GLY A 30 -8.14 6.63 -10.03
N LEU A 31 -7.50 6.61 -8.86
CA LEU A 31 -6.40 7.51 -8.53
C LEU A 31 -5.22 7.22 -9.47
N HIS A 32 -4.63 8.27 -10.04
CA HIS A 32 -3.39 8.17 -10.83
C HIS A 32 -2.13 7.97 -9.97
N VAL A 33 -2.30 7.67 -8.67
CA VAL A 33 -1.20 7.44 -7.75
C VAL A 33 -0.84 5.95 -7.75
N PRO A 34 0.43 5.58 -7.96
CA PRO A 34 0.87 4.20 -7.84
C PRO A 34 0.58 3.64 -6.44
N PHE A 35 0.19 2.37 -6.35
CA PHE A 35 -0.05 1.75 -5.06
C PHE A 35 0.40 0.29 -5.01
N ILE A 36 0.74 -0.16 -3.81
CA ILE A 36 1.00 -1.56 -3.46
C ILE A 36 0.02 -1.94 -2.36
N THR A 37 -0.76 -2.99 -2.63
CA THR A 37 -1.74 -3.55 -1.70
C THR A 37 -1.87 -5.05 -1.93
N ASN A 38 -2.49 -5.75 -0.99
CA ASN A 38 -2.89 -7.14 -1.13
C ASN A 38 -4.41 -7.27 -1.01
N MET A 39 -4.99 -8.36 -1.49
CA MET A 39 -6.44 -8.58 -1.41
C MET A 39 -6.85 -9.26 -0.10
N GLY A 40 -8.12 -9.13 0.28
CA GLY A 40 -8.69 -9.77 1.47
C GLY A 40 -8.36 -9.08 2.79
N ARG A 41 -8.42 -9.81 3.91
CA ARG A 41 -8.27 -9.25 5.27
C ARG A 41 -6.85 -9.18 5.84
N LYS A 42 -5.86 -9.79 5.19
CA LYS A 42 -4.48 -9.88 5.69
C LYS A 42 -3.69 -8.59 5.39
N GLY A 43 -2.67 -8.29 6.19
CA GLY A 43 -1.80 -7.13 6.04
C GLY A 43 -0.95 -6.90 7.28
N GLY A 44 -0.70 -5.63 7.62
CA GLY A 44 -0.08 -5.19 8.87
C GLY A 44 1.28 -4.52 8.67
N SER A 45 1.76 -3.86 9.74
CA SER A 45 2.96 -3.04 9.72
C SER A 45 4.22 -3.80 9.28
N ASN A 46 4.35 -5.08 9.65
CA ASN A 46 5.48 -5.90 9.25
C ASN A 46 5.54 -6.12 7.74
N VAL A 47 4.38 -6.33 7.09
CA VAL A 47 4.30 -6.50 5.63
C VAL A 47 4.59 -5.16 4.95
N ALA A 48 4.06 -4.05 5.48
CA ALA A 48 4.35 -2.72 4.95
C ALA A 48 5.84 -2.37 5.05
N ALA A 49 6.49 -2.63 6.18
CA ALA A 49 7.92 -2.44 6.35
C ALA A 49 8.73 -3.33 5.40
N ALA A 50 8.31 -4.59 5.18
CA ALA A 50 8.94 -5.47 4.22
C ALA A 50 8.88 -4.92 2.78
N VAL A 51 7.75 -4.33 2.37
CA VAL A 51 7.63 -3.65 1.06
C VAL A 51 8.61 -2.48 0.96
N VAL A 52 8.68 -1.64 1.99
CA VAL A 52 9.64 -0.51 2.01
C VAL A 52 11.08 -1.00 1.91
N ASN A 53 11.44 -2.03 2.68
CA ASN A 53 12.78 -2.63 2.63
C ASN A 53 13.09 -3.22 1.25
N ALA A 54 12.13 -3.89 0.62
CA ALA A 54 12.31 -4.44 -0.72
C ALA A 54 12.54 -3.32 -1.75
N LEU A 55 11.78 -2.22 -1.68
CA LEU A 55 12.00 -1.05 -2.55
C LEU A 55 13.38 -0.42 -2.34
N ALA A 56 13.83 -0.31 -1.08
CA ALA A 56 15.17 0.20 -0.77
C ALA A 56 16.29 -0.68 -1.34
N ILE A 57 16.15 -2.02 -1.23
CA ILE A 57 17.08 -2.98 -1.82
C ILE A 57 17.11 -2.85 -3.34
N LEU A 58 15.95 -2.80 -3.99
CA LEU A 58 15.84 -2.64 -5.45
C LEU A 58 16.51 -1.35 -5.92
N ALA A 59 16.32 -0.24 -5.19
CA ALA A 59 16.95 1.04 -5.50
C ALA A 59 18.48 0.97 -5.35
N ALA A 60 18.99 0.34 -4.28
CA ALA A 60 20.43 0.19 -4.05
C ALA A 60 21.10 -0.77 -5.06
N SER A 61 20.38 -1.79 -5.53
CA SER A 61 20.90 -2.76 -6.51
C SER A 61 20.96 -2.26 -7.96
N GLN A 62 20.36 -1.10 -8.25
CA GLN A 62 20.36 -0.49 -9.58
C GLN A 62 21.47 0.56 -9.76
N GLN A 63 22.43 0.62 -8.83
CA GLN A 63 23.65 1.42 -8.93
C GLN A 63 24.81 0.64 -9.55
#